data_AF-A0A178HYE9-F1
#
_entry.id   AF-A0A178HYE9-F1
#
_cell.length_a   1.000
_cell.length_b   1.000
_cell.length_c   1.000
_cell.angle_alpha   90.00
_cell.angle_beta   90.00
_cell.angle_gamma   90.00
#
_symmetry.space_group_name_H-M   'P 1'
#
loop_
_entity.id
_entity.type
_entity.pdbx_description
1 polymer ?
#
loop_
_entity_poly.entity_id
_entity_poly.type
_entity_poly.pdbx_seq_one_letter_code
_entity_poly.pdbx_strand_id
1 'polypeptide(L)'
;MPSMTEPQPEIDVDDALESARGWADQLCGDIVLVPFKDGAPDWSMTRRDLDWPDVHLDPADVPRLAILTDSFHNIDPDVPMGSGVSTVSWWDRHGAEHVHAIEGVPEYTKRCEGIVARSIASGWPLLYRKKPANTPTADDLPVLDLASLDGRPVPERAWFIPDLIPSRNVTLLSGDGGLGKSLLALQLGIASTLDRVTIGLKPQAGRCLYLAAEDEAEEFHRRAADVLRHLGASFAETGGRFNLVPLADRDALLAVPGKNGTMEPTKLFEHTVKLVEKYQPDLLVLDTAADVFGGDEIKRVQVRQFIGMLRSICLQWNCAILLLAHPSVAGMQSGTGSSGSTAWNNSVRSRLYLDLPSGDDVDPDMRRLGQKKSNYGPRDKQLFFRWADGAFVEVDTTRPNPASGLMNRKAEEVFVTLLSKLNRQGQRLSPSPSQSYAPRIMEMQPEAEGIKKKAFAAAQQRLLDSGIIKIIEEGPASRRYKRLIVTAEDFSERGAA
;
A
#
# COMPACT_ATOMS: atom_id res chain seq x y z
N MET A 1 38.49 -60.17 -2.08
CA MET A 1 38.08 -59.07 -1.19
C MET A 1 36.66 -58.69 -1.58
N PRO A 2 35.67 -58.76 -0.68
CA PRO A 2 34.34 -58.28 -0.99
C PRO A 2 34.41 -56.75 -1.09
N SER A 3 33.91 -56.24 -2.20
CA SER A 3 33.66 -54.82 -2.42
C SER A 3 32.82 -54.28 -1.26
N MET A 4 33.38 -53.37 -0.45
CA MET A 4 32.59 -52.57 0.48
C MET A 4 31.84 -51.55 -0.37
N THR A 5 30.58 -51.84 -0.69
CA THR A 5 29.63 -50.82 -1.10
C THR A 5 29.50 -49.82 0.03
N GLU A 6 29.82 -48.55 -0.23
CA GLU A 6 29.51 -47.45 0.68
C GLU A 6 28.01 -47.54 1.06
N PRO A 7 27.66 -47.38 2.35
CA PRO A 7 26.26 -47.30 2.75
C PRO A 7 25.64 -46.10 2.04
N GLN A 8 24.62 -46.35 1.22
CA GLN A 8 23.84 -45.27 0.64
C GLN A 8 23.21 -44.47 1.79
N PRO A 9 23.20 -43.12 1.73
CA PRO A 9 22.51 -42.32 2.72
C PRO A 9 21.05 -42.78 2.79
N GLU A 10 20.59 -43.04 4.01
CA GLU A 10 19.20 -43.40 4.27
C GLU A 10 18.34 -42.21 3.80
N ILE A 11 17.47 -42.47 2.82
CA ILE A 11 16.62 -41.44 2.23
C ILE A 11 15.52 -41.15 3.26
N ASP A 12 15.54 -39.94 3.82
CA ASP A 12 14.47 -39.47 4.70
C ASP A 12 13.24 -39.11 3.86
N VAL A 13 12.19 -39.91 4.01
CA VAL A 13 10.94 -39.77 3.26
C VAL A 13 10.18 -38.52 3.70
N ASP A 14 10.26 -38.12 4.97
CA ASP A 14 9.53 -36.98 5.51
C ASP A 14 10.14 -35.66 5.01
N ASP A 15 11.47 -35.55 5.01
CA ASP A 15 12.19 -34.39 4.46
C ASP A 15 11.95 -34.23 2.95
N ALA A 16 11.94 -35.35 2.21
CA ALA A 16 11.65 -35.34 0.78
C ALA A 16 10.21 -34.89 0.49
N LEU A 17 9.26 -35.31 1.33
CA LEU A 17 7.87 -34.89 1.27
C LEU A 17 7.68 -33.41 1.60
N GLU A 18 8.34 -32.90 2.63
CA GLU A 18 8.31 -31.47 2.97
C GLU A 18 8.88 -30.62 1.84
N SER A 19 10.00 -31.05 1.26
CA SER A 19 10.60 -30.42 0.08
C SER A 19 9.63 -30.42 -1.12
N ALA A 20 9.01 -31.57 -1.41
CA ALA A 20 8.03 -31.68 -2.49
C ALA A 20 6.79 -30.78 -2.26
N ARG A 21 6.32 -30.62 -1.02
CA ARG A 21 5.24 -29.68 -0.67
C ARG A 21 5.65 -28.23 -0.93
N GLY A 22 6.87 -27.85 -0.55
CA GLY A 22 7.40 -26.51 -0.84
C GLY A 22 7.43 -26.21 -2.35
N TRP A 23 7.87 -27.19 -3.15
CA TRP A 23 7.84 -27.07 -4.61
C TRP A 23 6.43 -27.06 -5.20
N ALA A 24 5.51 -27.87 -4.67
CA ALA A 24 4.10 -27.88 -5.08
C ALA A 24 3.45 -26.50 -4.84
N ASP A 25 3.68 -25.91 -3.67
CA ASP A 25 3.20 -24.56 -3.32
C ASP A 25 3.81 -23.50 -4.25
N GLN A 26 5.12 -23.58 -4.50
CA GLN A 26 5.80 -22.65 -5.40
C GLN A 26 5.28 -22.77 -6.83
N LEU A 27 5.14 -23.98 -7.37
CA LEU A 27 4.78 -24.22 -8.76
C LEU A 27 3.28 -24.34 -9.00
N CYS A 28 2.47 -24.19 -7.94
CA CYS A 28 1.02 -24.33 -7.97
C CYS A 28 0.59 -25.63 -8.68
N GLY A 29 1.31 -26.71 -8.37
CA GLY A 29 1.15 -28.02 -8.99
C GLY A 29 0.87 -29.10 -7.98
N ASP A 30 0.49 -30.27 -8.48
CA ASP A 30 0.20 -31.45 -7.67
C ASP A 30 1.47 -32.30 -7.54
N ILE A 31 1.71 -32.86 -6.36
CA ILE A 31 2.79 -33.82 -6.17
C ILE A 31 2.35 -35.15 -6.81
N VAL A 32 3.21 -35.73 -7.64
CA VAL A 32 2.93 -36.96 -8.39
C VAL A 32 4.13 -37.91 -8.35
N LEU A 33 3.88 -39.19 -8.64
CA LEU A 33 4.93 -40.18 -8.89
C LEU A 33 5.11 -40.42 -10.38
N VAL A 34 6.31 -40.15 -10.89
CA VAL A 34 6.63 -40.38 -12.30
C VAL A 34 6.99 -41.85 -12.52
N PRO A 35 6.51 -42.51 -13.60
CA PRO A 35 6.97 -43.84 -13.98
C PRO A 35 8.46 -43.83 -14.32
N PHE A 36 9.21 -44.84 -13.87
CA PHE A 36 10.64 -44.94 -14.13
C PHE A 36 10.96 -46.14 -15.01
N LYS A 37 11.95 -45.96 -15.90
CA LYS A 37 12.55 -47.01 -16.70
C LYS A 37 14.06 -46.78 -16.76
N ASP A 38 14.83 -47.82 -16.45
CA ASP A 38 16.30 -47.79 -16.48
C ASP A 38 16.93 -46.65 -15.64
N GLY A 39 16.30 -46.28 -14.51
CA GLY A 39 16.80 -45.28 -13.57
C GLY A 39 16.50 -43.81 -13.94
N ALA A 40 15.63 -43.57 -14.90
CA ALA A 40 15.16 -42.25 -15.30
C ALA A 40 13.63 -42.23 -15.52
N PRO A 41 13.00 -41.04 -15.54
CA PRO A 41 11.60 -40.90 -15.93
C PRO A 41 11.28 -41.52 -17.31
N ASP A 42 10.25 -42.37 -17.37
CA ASP A 42 9.70 -42.90 -18.60
C ASP A 42 8.62 -41.94 -19.15
N TRP A 43 9.08 -40.89 -19.86
CA TRP A 43 8.21 -39.88 -20.46
C TRP A 43 7.17 -40.46 -21.43
N SER A 44 7.42 -41.64 -21.99
CA SER A 44 6.45 -42.31 -22.87
C SER A 44 5.23 -42.82 -22.12
N MET A 45 5.35 -43.03 -20.80
CA MET A 45 4.30 -43.48 -19.89
C MET A 45 3.80 -42.39 -18.93
N THR A 46 4.51 -41.28 -18.80
CA THR A 46 4.09 -40.12 -18.00
C THR A 46 2.89 -39.41 -18.64
N ARG A 47 1.79 -39.27 -17.90
CA ARG A 47 0.55 -38.61 -18.33
C ARG A 47 0.08 -37.65 -17.24
N ARG A 48 -1.05 -36.97 -17.45
CA ARG A 48 -1.60 -36.01 -16.47
C ARG A 48 -2.34 -36.67 -15.31
N ASP A 49 -2.80 -37.90 -15.50
CA ASP A 49 -3.60 -38.69 -14.56
C ASP A 49 -2.72 -39.56 -13.65
N LEU A 50 -1.53 -39.07 -13.31
CA LEU A 50 -0.63 -39.78 -12.39
C LEU A 50 -1.24 -39.79 -10.99
N ASP A 51 -1.23 -40.97 -10.38
CA ASP A 51 -1.70 -41.14 -9.01
C ASP A 51 -0.75 -40.48 -8.00
N TRP A 52 -1.37 -39.85 -6.99
CA TRP A 52 -0.73 -39.53 -5.72
C TRP A 52 -1.07 -40.65 -4.72
N PRO A 53 -0.08 -41.34 -4.12
CA PRO A 53 -0.37 -42.32 -3.08
C PRO A 53 -0.77 -41.61 -1.78
N ASP A 54 -2.08 -41.47 -1.55
CA ASP A 54 -2.67 -40.68 -0.46
C ASP A 54 -2.30 -41.12 0.98
N VAL A 55 -1.48 -42.17 1.19
CA VAL A 55 -1.28 -42.70 2.57
C VAL A 55 0.14 -43.18 2.93
N HIS A 56 0.97 -43.69 2.01
CA HIS A 56 2.35 -44.10 2.35
C HIS A 56 3.29 -44.00 1.14
N LEU A 57 4.44 -43.34 1.33
CA LEU A 57 5.57 -43.30 0.38
C LEU A 57 6.67 -44.22 0.88
N ASP A 58 7.14 -45.12 0.01
CA ASP A 58 8.33 -45.93 0.30
C ASP A 58 9.61 -45.14 -0.04
N PRO A 59 10.76 -45.40 0.60
CA PRO A 59 12.04 -44.79 0.23
C PRO A 59 12.40 -44.97 -1.26
N ALA A 60 11.89 -46.04 -1.90
CA ALA A 60 12.07 -46.31 -3.32
C ALA A 60 11.30 -45.36 -4.24
N ASP A 61 10.27 -44.67 -3.74
CA ASP A 61 9.45 -43.72 -4.49
C ASP A 61 9.97 -42.29 -4.43
N VAL A 62 10.81 -41.95 -3.45
CA VAL A 62 11.39 -40.61 -3.29
C VAL A 62 12.08 -40.11 -4.57
N PRO A 63 12.91 -40.91 -5.29
CA PRO A 63 13.51 -40.47 -6.55
C PRO A 63 12.50 -40.17 -7.66
N ARG A 64 11.25 -40.64 -7.52
CA ARG A 64 10.18 -40.54 -8.51
C ARG A 64 9.21 -39.39 -8.21
N LEU A 65 9.38 -38.71 -7.08
CA LEU A 65 8.59 -37.52 -6.73
C LEU A 65 8.82 -36.42 -7.75
N ALA A 66 7.73 -35.83 -8.22
CA ALA A 66 7.74 -34.72 -9.15
C ALA A 66 6.53 -33.81 -8.91
N ILE A 67 6.56 -32.62 -9.50
CA ILE A 67 5.45 -31.67 -9.46
C ILE A 67 4.81 -31.57 -10.85
N LEU A 68 3.55 -31.93 -10.94
CA LEU A 68 2.72 -31.73 -12.12
C LEU A 68 2.09 -30.33 -12.06
N THR A 69 2.49 -29.46 -12.99
CA THR A 69 1.88 -28.14 -13.16
C THR A 69 1.05 -28.13 -14.44
N ASP A 70 -0.19 -27.68 -14.33
CA ASP A 70 -1.13 -27.63 -15.45
C ASP A 70 -1.78 -26.24 -15.58
N SER A 71 -2.85 -26.15 -16.38
CA SER A 71 -3.73 -24.98 -16.39
C SER A 71 -3.01 -23.64 -16.63
N PHE A 72 -1.97 -23.66 -17.47
CA PHE A 72 -1.08 -22.53 -17.73
C PHE A 72 -1.76 -21.24 -18.20
N HIS A 73 -2.98 -21.33 -18.73
CA HIS A 73 -3.82 -20.17 -19.04
C HIS A 73 -4.18 -19.32 -17.81
N ASN A 74 -4.10 -19.89 -16.60
CA ASN A 74 -4.26 -19.18 -15.33
C ASN A 74 -2.94 -18.58 -14.81
N ILE A 75 -1.80 -19.03 -15.34
CA ILE A 75 -0.45 -18.64 -14.91
C ILE A 75 0.10 -17.55 -15.84
N ASP A 76 -0.13 -17.70 -17.15
CA ASP A 76 0.36 -16.81 -18.18
C ASP A 76 -0.73 -16.50 -19.22
N PRO A 77 -1.09 -15.21 -19.41
CA PRO A 77 -2.20 -14.80 -20.26
C PRO A 77 -1.99 -15.02 -21.77
N ASP A 78 -0.76 -15.24 -22.25
CA ASP A 78 -0.56 -15.61 -23.67
C ASP A 78 -0.58 -17.13 -23.90
N VAL A 79 -0.91 -17.92 -22.87
CA VAL A 79 -1.27 -19.34 -23.03
C VAL A 79 -2.80 -19.43 -23.09
N PRO A 80 -3.40 -19.76 -24.24
CA PRO A 80 -4.86 -19.77 -24.35
C PRO A 80 -5.48 -20.92 -23.55
N MET A 81 -6.69 -20.67 -23.06
CA MET A 81 -7.55 -21.70 -22.48
C MET A 81 -7.85 -22.77 -23.55
N GLY A 82 -7.62 -24.03 -23.23
CA GLY A 82 -7.71 -25.15 -24.18
C GLY A 82 -6.38 -25.57 -24.84
N SER A 83 -5.27 -24.88 -24.55
CA SER A 83 -3.92 -25.33 -24.95
C SER A 83 -3.53 -26.70 -24.36
N GLY A 84 -4.15 -27.10 -23.24
CA GLY A 84 -4.02 -28.42 -22.64
C GLY A 84 -2.59 -28.78 -22.23
N VAL A 85 -1.74 -27.78 -22.00
CA VAL A 85 -0.35 -28.01 -21.62
C VAL A 85 -0.27 -28.42 -20.17
N SER A 86 0.45 -29.51 -19.91
CA SER A 86 0.85 -29.95 -18.57
C SER A 86 2.34 -30.25 -18.58
N THR A 87 3.04 -29.83 -17.52
CA THR A 87 4.47 -30.03 -17.36
C THR A 87 4.75 -30.78 -16.07
N VAL A 88 5.78 -31.62 -16.08
CA VAL A 88 6.30 -32.30 -14.91
C VAL A 88 7.68 -31.72 -14.56
N SER A 89 7.85 -31.30 -13.31
CA SER A 89 9.12 -30.83 -12.75
C SER A 89 9.69 -31.90 -11.84
N TRP A 90 10.93 -32.30 -12.09
CA TRP A 90 11.59 -33.41 -11.41
C TRP A 90 13.04 -33.05 -11.06
N TRP A 91 13.54 -33.61 -9.96
CA TRP A 91 14.91 -33.43 -9.49
C TRP A 91 15.64 -34.76 -9.49
N ASP A 92 16.79 -34.81 -10.15
CA ASP A 92 17.59 -36.02 -10.18
C ASP A 92 18.33 -36.25 -8.85
N ARG A 93 18.97 -37.42 -8.71
CA ARG A 93 19.74 -37.79 -7.52
C ARG A 93 20.91 -36.85 -7.18
N HIS A 94 21.29 -35.97 -8.11
CA HIS A 94 22.33 -34.96 -7.93
C HIS A 94 21.74 -33.58 -7.63
N GLY A 95 20.41 -33.48 -7.52
CA GLY A 95 19.67 -32.24 -7.28
C GLY A 95 19.48 -31.38 -8.53
N ALA A 96 19.80 -31.89 -9.73
CA ALA A 96 19.60 -31.12 -10.96
C ALA A 96 18.11 -31.07 -11.32
N GLU A 97 17.66 -29.89 -11.73
CA GLU A 97 16.26 -29.56 -11.97
C GLU A 97 15.90 -29.81 -13.44
N HIS A 98 14.79 -30.51 -13.67
CA HIS A 98 14.30 -30.83 -15.00
C HIS A 98 12.83 -30.45 -15.11
N VAL A 99 12.45 -29.79 -16.20
CA VAL A 99 11.05 -29.46 -16.52
C VAL A 99 10.73 -30.02 -17.89
N HIS A 100 9.65 -30.80 -17.99
CA HIS A 100 9.25 -31.45 -19.22
C HIS A 100 7.75 -31.30 -19.49
N ALA A 101 7.37 -30.76 -20.64
CA ALA A 101 5.97 -30.78 -21.09
C ALA A 101 5.57 -32.20 -21.53
N ILE A 102 4.54 -32.75 -20.90
CA ILE A 102 4.06 -34.12 -21.14
C ILE A 102 2.83 -34.17 -22.06
N GLU A 103 2.10 -33.07 -22.17
CA GLU A 103 0.96 -32.92 -23.08
C GLU A 103 0.76 -31.44 -23.47
N GLY A 104 -0.08 -31.22 -24.48
CA GLY A 104 -0.53 -29.89 -24.91
C GLY A 104 -0.12 -29.50 -26.33
N VAL A 105 -0.60 -28.35 -26.76
CA VAL A 105 -0.33 -27.80 -28.09
C VAL A 105 1.17 -27.43 -28.21
N PRO A 106 1.91 -27.98 -29.21
CA PRO A 106 3.36 -27.81 -29.32
C PRO A 106 3.85 -26.37 -29.27
N GLU A 107 3.09 -25.43 -29.83
CA GLU A 107 3.38 -23.99 -29.83
C GLU A 107 3.60 -23.41 -28.42
N TYR A 108 2.90 -23.92 -27.41
CA TYR A 108 2.94 -23.38 -26.04
C TYR A 108 3.79 -24.21 -25.08
N THR A 109 4.20 -25.43 -25.44
CA THR A 109 4.96 -26.35 -24.56
C THR A 109 6.26 -25.72 -24.03
N LYS A 110 7.11 -25.21 -24.93
CA LYS A 110 8.39 -24.55 -24.58
C LYS A 110 8.21 -23.32 -23.70
N ARG A 111 7.10 -22.60 -23.90
CA ARG A 111 6.77 -21.41 -23.10
C ARG A 111 6.40 -21.81 -21.67
N CYS A 112 5.57 -22.83 -21.52
CA CYS A 112 5.16 -23.38 -20.23
C CYS A 112 6.36 -23.97 -19.46
N GLU A 113 7.22 -24.75 -20.13
CA GLU A 113 8.49 -25.22 -19.54
C GLU A 113 9.34 -24.04 -19.03
N GLY A 114 9.47 -22.98 -19.84
CA GLY A 114 10.23 -21.79 -19.46
C GLY A 114 9.62 -21.01 -18.30
N ILE A 115 8.29 -20.97 -18.17
CA ILE A 115 7.59 -20.34 -17.04
C ILE A 115 7.96 -21.05 -15.73
N VAL A 116 7.83 -22.38 -15.72
CA VAL A 116 8.14 -23.21 -14.55
C VAL A 116 9.64 -23.12 -14.22
N ALA A 117 10.52 -23.28 -15.21
CA ALA A 117 11.97 -23.21 -14.99
C ALA A 117 12.42 -21.86 -14.40
N ARG A 118 11.82 -20.74 -14.84
CA ARG A 118 12.10 -19.42 -14.24
C ARG A 118 11.61 -19.32 -12.80
N SER A 119 10.45 -19.90 -12.48
CA SER A 119 9.96 -19.94 -11.10
C SER A 119 10.93 -20.70 -10.22
N ILE A 120 11.32 -21.93 -10.61
CA ILE A 120 12.29 -22.75 -9.88
C ILE A 120 13.59 -21.97 -9.65
N ALA A 121 14.22 -21.49 -10.72
CA ALA A 121 15.52 -20.80 -10.64
C ALA A 121 15.50 -19.51 -9.82
N SER A 122 14.35 -18.83 -9.73
CA SER A 122 14.23 -17.57 -9.02
C SER A 122 13.73 -17.73 -7.57
N GLY A 123 13.20 -18.90 -7.21
CA GLY A 123 12.52 -19.13 -5.92
C GLY A 123 11.17 -18.41 -5.79
N TRP A 124 10.69 -17.75 -6.85
CA TRP A 124 9.41 -17.04 -6.81
C TRP A 124 8.27 -17.99 -7.17
N PRO A 125 7.14 -17.96 -6.45
CA PRO A 125 5.99 -18.79 -6.77
C PRO A 125 5.41 -18.42 -8.14
N LEU A 126 4.98 -19.41 -8.90
CA LEU A 126 4.06 -19.23 -10.01
C LEU A 126 2.81 -18.57 -9.43
N LEU A 127 2.50 -17.35 -9.89
CA LEU A 127 1.37 -16.60 -9.39
C LEU A 127 0.07 -17.17 -9.96
N TYR A 128 -0.35 -18.28 -9.37
CA TYR A 128 -1.67 -18.87 -9.54
C TYR A 128 -2.63 -18.19 -8.57
N ARG A 129 -3.62 -17.45 -9.09
CA ARG A 129 -4.87 -17.30 -8.35
C ARG A 129 -5.88 -18.21 -9.00
N LYS A 130 -6.11 -19.35 -8.35
CA LYS A 130 -7.27 -20.21 -8.60
C LYS A 130 -8.49 -19.31 -8.75
N LYS A 131 -9.10 -19.30 -9.93
CA LYS A 131 -10.47 -18.79 -10.08
C LYS A 131 -11.28 -19.51 -9.01
N PRO A 132 -11.98 -18.83 -8.09
CA PRO A 132 -12.83 -19.53 -7.13
C PRO A 132 -13.81 -20.38 -7.93
N ALA A 133 -13.86 -21.67 -7.60
CA ALA A 133 -14.75 -22.61 -8.24
C ALA A 133 -16.20 -22.12 -8.06
N ASN A 134 -16.93 -22.08 -9.18
CA ASN A 134 -18.33 -21.72 -9.34
C ASN A 134 -18.75 -20.36 -8.75
N THR A 135 -19.22 -19.47 -9.63
CA THR A 135 -20.15 -18.42 -9.22
C THR A 135 -21.39 -19.12 -8.65
N PRO A 136 -21.71 -18.98 -7.35
CA PRO A 136 -22.98 -19.49 -6.84
C PRO A 136 -24.10 -18.86 -7.66
N THR A 137 -25.00 -19.68 -8.21
CA THR A 137 -26.24 -19.16 -8.80
C THR A 137 -27.06 -18.52 -7.67
N ALA A 138 -27.92 -17.57 -8.01
CA ALA A 138 -28.71 -16.82 -7.02
C ALA A 138 -29.61 -17.71 -6.12
N ASP A 139 -29.82 -18.97 -6.51
CA ASP A 139 -30.67 -19.93 -5.83
C ASP A 139 -29.92 -20.83 -4.83
N ASP A 140 -28.59 -20.88 -4.86
CA ASP A 140 -27.77 -21.66 -3.92
C ASP A 140 -27.35 -20.78 -2.74
N LEU A 141 -28.05 -20.89 -1.62
CA LEU A 141 -27.63 -20.29 -0.35
C LEU A 141 -26.61 -21.22 0.34
N PRO A 142 -25.30 -20.90 0.34
CA PRO A 142 -24.33 -21.75 1.00
C PRO A 142 -24.58 -21.72 2.52
N VAL A 143 -24.84 -22.89 3.10
CA VAL A 143 -24.96 -23.07 4.55
C VAL A 143 -23.67 -23.69 5.06
N LEU A 144 -23.03 -23.03 6.03
CA LEU A 144 -21.83 -23.53 6.69
C LEU A 144 -22.19 -23.97 8.11
N ASP A 145 -21.98 -25.26 8.40
CA ASP A 145 -22.03 -25.76 9.78
C ASP A 145 -20.76 -25.33 10.53
N LEU A 146 -20.91 -24.58 11.62
CA LEU A 146 -19.78 -24.10 12.41
C LEU A 146 -19.00 -25.24 13.08
N ALA A 147 -19.66 -26.35 13.44
CA ALA A 147 -18.99 -27.50 14.04
C ALA A 147 -18.00 -28.14 13.05
N SER A 148 -18.28 -28.07 11.75
CA SER A 148 -17.37 -28.57 10.71
C SER A 148 -16.03 -27.84 10.65
N LEU A 149 -15.90 -26.67 11.29
CA LEU A 149 -14.67 -25.88 11.37
C LEU A 149 -13.77 -26.28 12.54
N ASP A 150 -14.24 -27.12 13.46
CA ASP A 150 -13.44 -27.54 14.61
C ASP A 150 -12.19 -28.30 14.16
N GLY A 151 -11.05 -27.99 14.78
CA GLY A 151 -9.74 -28.51 14.38
C GLY A 151 -9.17 -28.01 13.05
N ARG A 152 -9.91 -27.20 12.26
CA ARG A 152 -9.36 -26.58 11.04
C ARG A 152 -8.50 -25.37 11.37
N PRO A 153 -7.40 -25.12 10.63
CA PRO A 153 -6.62 -23.90 10.81
C PRO A 153 -7.48 -22.67 10.51
N VAL A 154 -7.44 -21.68 11.41
CA VAL A 154 -8.15 -20.41 11.21
C VAL A 154 -7.40 -19.61 10.15
N PRO A 155 -8.04 -19.26 9.02
CA PRO A 155 -7.36 -18.51 7.97
C PRO A 155 -6.96 -17.13 8.46
N GLU A 156 -5.72 -16.73 8.19
CA GLU A 156 -5.27 -15.38 8.48
C GLU A 156 -6.03 -14.35 7.64
N ARG A 157 -6.14 -13.14 8.19
CA ARG A 157 -6.77 -12.05 7.47
C ARG A 157 -5.83 -11.53 6.39
N ALA A 158 -6.24 -11.64 5.14
CA ALA A 158 -5.48 -11.10 4.02
C ALA A 158 -5.58 -9.57 3.93
N TRP A 159 -4.43 -8.92 3.74
CA TRP A 159 -4.28 -7.47 3.59
C TRP A 159 -3.41 -7.15 2.37
N PHE A 160 -3.83 -6.16 1.59
CA PHE A 160 -2.94 -5.55 0.59
C PHE A 160 -1.98 -4.56 1.26
N ILE A 161 -2.46 -3.79 2.23
CA ILE A 161 -1.60 -3.04 3.17
C ILE A 161 -2.09 -3.36 4.58
N PRO A 162 -1.24 -3.92 5.45
CA PRO A 162 -1.61 -4.26 6.82
C PRO A 162 -2.32 -3.10 7.54
N ASP A 163 -3.44 -3.44 8.17
CA ASP A 163 -4.37 -2.55 8.86
C ASP A 163 -5.11 -1.51 8.01
N LEU A 164 -4.65 -1.18 6.80
CA LEU A 164 -5.17 -0.06 6.01
C LEU A 164 -6.05 -0.51 4.83
N ILE A 165 -5.59 -1.48 4.04
CA ILE A 165 -6.27 -1.92 2.82
C ILE A 165 -6.49 -3.45 2.92
N PRO A 166 -7.65 -3.90 3.40
CA PRO A 166 -7.95 -5.33 3.46
C PRO A 166 -8.11 -5.91 2.05
N SER A 167 -7.55 -7.09 1.82
CA SER A 167 -7.78 -7.83 0.58
C SER A 167 -9.24 -8.30 0.49
N ARG A 168 -9.67 -8.67 -0.72
CA ARG A 168 -11.03 -9.14 -0.99
C ARG A 168 -12.12 -8.14 -0.60
N ASN A 169 -11.79 -6.84 -0.58
CA ASN A 169 -12.67 -5.76 -0.19
C ASN A 169 -12.37 -4.47 -0.95
N VAL A 170 -13.34 -3.55 -0.92
CA VAL A 170 -13.19 -2.17 -1.40
C VAL A 170 -12.75 -1.27 -0.24
N THR A 171 -11.71 -0.49 -0.48
CA THR A 171 -11.22 0.59 0.39
C THR A 171 -11.45 1.93 -0.30
N LEU A 172 -12.02 2.89 0.43
CA LEU A 172 -12.20 4.25 -0.08
C LEU A 172 -11.03 5.13 0.37
N LEU A 173 -10.32 5.76 -0.56
CA LEU A 173 -9.33 6.81 -0.28
C LEU A 173 -9.92 8.16 -0.67
N SER A 174 -10.36 8.92 0.33
CA SER A 174 -10.90 10.26 0.13
C SER A 174 -9.86 11.33 0.47
N GLY A 175 -10.04 12.52 -0.09
CA GLY A 175 -9.14 13.65 0.11
C GLY A 175 -9.50 14.77 -0.85
N ASP A 176 -9.21 15.99 -0.46
CA ASP A 176 -9.44 17.16 -1.31
C ASP A 176 -8.67 17.05 -2.65
N GLY A 177 -9.11 17.81 -3.66
CA GLY A 177 -8.40 17.96 -4.93
C GLY A 177 -6.96 18.45 -4.71
N GLY A 178 -6.03 17.99 -5.54
CA GLY A 178 -4.62 18.44 -5.49
C GLY A 178 -3.78 17.91 -4.31
N LEU A 179 -4.35 17.14 -3.37
CA LEU A 179 -3.57 16.57 -2.26
C LEU A 179 -2.69 15.36 -2.66
N GLY A 180 -2.88 14.82 -3.87
CA GLY A 180 -2.06 13.72 -4.40
C GLY A 180 -2.61 12.31 -4.14
N LYS A 181 -3.94 12.12 -4.13
CA LYS A 181 -4.58 10.79 -4.01
C LYS A 181 -4.09 9.83 -5.11
N SER A 182 -4.12 10.29 -6.36
CA SER A 182 -3.68 9.53 -7.53
C SER A 182 -2.19 9.22 -7.46
N LEU A 183 -1.36 10.17 -7.01
CA LEU A 183 0.06 9.94 -6.77
C LEU A 183 0.30 8.88 -5.69
N LEU A 184 -0.43 8.95 -4.57
CA LEU A 184 -0.33 7.97 -3.49
C LEU A 184 -0.74 6.57 -4.00
N ALA A 185 -1.86 6.46 -4.72
CA ALA A 185 -2.33 5.19 -5.25
C ALA A 185 -1.35 4.60 -6.28
N LEU A 186 -0.80 5.44 -7.18
CA LEU A 186 0.22 5.07 -8.14
C LEU A 186 1.47 4.54 -7.42
N GLN A 187 1.96 5.26 -6.41
CA GLN A 187 3.14 4.90 -5.65
C GLN A 187 2.98 3.58 -4.88
N LEU A 188 1.82 3.37 -4.24
CA LEU A 188 1.50 2.10 -3.57
C LEU A 188 1.44 0.93 -4.56
N GLY A 189 0.84 1.14 -5.74
CA GLY A 189 0.76 0.14 -6.79
C GLY A 189 2.14 -0.24 -7.34
N ILE A 190 2.99 0.76 -7.64
CA ILE A 190 4.37 0.51 -8.11
C ILE A 190 5.19 -0.20 -7.02
N ALA A 191 5.12 0.26 -5.77
CA ALA A 191 5.83 -0.36 -4.65
C ALA A 191 5.43 -1.84 -4.46
N SER A 192 4.14 -2.18 -4.61
CA SER A 192 3.64 -3.57 -4.64
C SER A 192 4.30 -4.40 -5.75
N THR A 193 4.42 -3.86 -6.96
CA THR A 193 5.06 -4.61 -8.07
C THR A 193 6.55 -4.86 -7.87
N LEU A 194 7.20 -4.08 -7.00
CA LEU A 194 8.63 -4.17 -6.73
C LEU A 194 8.96 -4.86 -5.40
N ASP A 195 7.95 -5.25 -4.61
CA ASP A 195 8.10 -5.69 -3.21
C ASP A 195 8.94 -4.70 -2.37
N ARG A 196 8.65 -3.40 -2.50
CA ARG A 196 9.37 -2.34 -1.78
C ARG A 196 8.51 -1.65 -0.73
N VAL A 197 9.16 -1.22 0.34
CA VAL A 197 8.57 -0.31 1.33
C VAL A 197 8.45 1.08 0.73
N THR A 198 7.36 1.77 1.03
CA THR A 198 7.15 3.16 0.64
C THR A 198 6.36 3.89 1.72
N ILE A 199 6.72 5.13 2.06
CA ILE A 199 6.09 5.94 3.13
C ILE A 199 5.85 5.18 4.46
N GLY A 200 6.81 4.34 4.88
CA GLY A 200 6.69 3.48 6.07
C GLY A 200 5.67 2.34 5.95
N LEU A 201 5.16 2.05 4.74
CA LEU A 201 4.23 0.97 4.43
C LEU A 201 4.88 -0.08 3.56
N LYS A 202 4.59 -1.36 3.84
CA LYS A 202 4.92 -2.48 2.95
C LYS A 202 3.63 -3.01 2.32
N PRO A 203 3.30 -2.61 1.08
CA PRO A 203 2.25 -3.27 0.31
C PRO A 203 2.58 -4.75 0.09
N GLN A 204 1.55 -5.57 -0.06
CA GLN A 204 1.70 -6.95 -0.50
C GLN A 204 2.41 -6.97 -1.86
N ALA A 205 3.43 -7.81 -2.02
CA ALA A 205 4.06 -8.03 -3.32
C ALA A 205 3.01 -8.58 -4.30
N GLY A 206 2.87 -7.94 -5.46
CA GLY A 206 1.76 -8.28 -6.34
C GLY A 206 1.58 -7.38 -7.54
N ARG A 207 0.59 -7.74 -8.38
CA ARG A 207 0.21 -7.05 -9.61
C ARG A 207 -0.75 -5.90 -9.32
N CYS A 208 -0.63 -4.82 -10.08
CA CYS A 208 -1.49 -3.64 -9.97
C CYS A 208 -2.14 -3.33 -11.33
N LEU A 209 -3.47 -3.21 -11.34
CA LEU A 209 -4.23 -2.68 -12.47
C LEU A 209 -4.78 -1.30 -12.06
N TYR A 210 -4.43 -0.26 -12.82
CA TYR A 210 -4.85 1.11 -12.53
C TYR A 210 -5.79 1.60 -13.63
N LEU A 211 -7.03 1.94 -13.28
CA LEU A 211 -7.99 2.55 -14.19
C LEU A 211 -8.10 4.03 -13.88
N ALA A 212 -7.58 4.85 -14.80
CA ALA A 212 -7.46 6.29 -14.62
C ALA A 212 -8.40 7.04 -15.56
N ALA A 213 -9.38 7.72 -14.99
CA ALA A 213 -10.38 8.49 -15.73
C ALA A 213 -9.97 9.95 -15.93
N GLU A 214 -9.10 10.51 -15.09
CA GLU A 214 -8.76 11.95 -15.13
C GLU A 214 -7.49 12.26 -15.94
N ASP A 215 -6.43 11.46 -15.79
CA ASP A 215 -5.10 11.75 -16.35
C ASP A 215 -4.77 10.92 -17.60
N GLU A 216 -4.07 11.53 -18.56
CA GLU A 216 -3.58 10.88 -19.78
C GLU A 216 -2.36 9.97 -19.52
N ALA A 217 -2.11 9.04 -20.46
CA ALA A 217 -1.00 8.09 -20.35
C ALA A 217 0.39 8.75 -20.22
N GLU A 218 0.61 9.89 -20.88
CA GLU A 218 1.88 10.62 -20.79
C GLU A 218 2.12 11.24 -19.40
N GLU A 219 1.06 11.69 -18.74
CA GLU A 219 1.14 12.22 -17.38
C GLU A 219 1.44 11.10 -16.37
N PHE A 220 0.81 9.93 -16.54
CA PHE A 220 1.20 8.74 -15.79
C PHE A 220 2.65 8.36 -16.02
N HIS A 221 3.15 8.44 -17.25
CA HIS A 221 4.56 8.13 -17.55
C HIS A 221 5.51 9.04 -16.76
N ARG A 222 5.24 10.35 -16.73
CA ARG A 222 6.04 11.32 -15.93
C ARG A 222 6.00 10.99 -14.44
N ARG A 223 4.81 10.83 -13.86
CA ARG A 223 4.65 10.54 -12.42
C ARG A 223 5.23 9.19 -12.03
N ALA A 224 5.06 8.16 -12.86
CA ALA A 224 5.63 6.85 -12.62
C ALA A 224 7.17 6.89 -12.67
N ALA A 225 7.75 7.69 -13.57
CA ALA A 225 9.21 7.86 -13.63
C ALA A 225 9.76 8.51 -12.34
N ASP A 226 9.06 9.50 -11.80
CA ASP A 226 9.44 10.14 -10.53
C ASP A 226 9.33 9.18 -9.34
N VAL A 227 8.24 8.41 -9.26
CA VAL A 227 8.06 7.37 -8.24
C VAL A 227 9.13 6.28 -8.35
N LEU A 228 9.40 5.78 -9.55
CA LEU A 228 10.41 4.74 -9.78
C LEU A 228 11.81 5.25 -9.41
N ARG A 229 12.15 6.49 -9.77
CA ARG A 229 13.39 7.15 -9.34
C ARG A 229 13.49 7.22 -7.82
N HIS A 230 12.41 7.62 -7.13
CA HIS A 230 12.37 7.66 -5.67
C HIS A 230 12.56 6.26 -5.06
N LEU A 231 11.92 5.25 -5.63
CA LEU A 231 12.04 3.87 -5.16
C LEU A 231 13.39 3.25 -5.53
N GLY A 232 14.20 3.87 -6.38
CA GLY A 232 15.47 3.33 -6.86
C GLY A 232 15.31 2.18 -7.85
N ALA A 233 14.32 2.29 -8.74
CA ALA A 233 13.96 1.27 -9.73
C ALA A 233 13.73 1.87 -11.13
N SER A 234 13.65 1.00 -12.12
CA SER A 234 13.35 1.31 -13.52
C SER A 234 12.00 0.73 -13.94
N PHE A 235 11.46 1.20 -15.07
CA PHE A 235 10.21 0.65 -15.62
C PHE A 235 10.31 -0.86 -15.89
N ALA A 236 11.48 -1.34 -16.34
CA ALA A 236 11.70 -2.74 -16.65
C ALA A 236 11.52 -3.65 -15.42
N GLU A 237 11.91 -3.19 -14.23
CA GLU A 237 11.78 -3.96 -12.98
C GLU A 237 10.33 -4.18 -12.52
N THR A 238 9.39 -3.38 -13.02
CA THR A 238 7.95 -3.66 -12.81
C THR A 238 7.54 -4.99 -13.43
N GLY A 239 8.28 -5.48 -14.43
CA GLY A 239 8.12 -6.83 -15.00
C GLY A 239 6.74 -7.07 -15.62
N GLY A 240 6.08 -6.03 -16.12
CA GLY A 240 4.71 -6.12 -16.65
C GLY A 240 3.63 -6.32 -15.58
N ARG A 241 3.97 -6.19 -14.29
CA ARG A 241 3.04 -6.36 -13.16
C ARG A 241 2.23 -5.10 -12.84
N PHE A 242 2.58 -3.95 -13.41
CA PHE A 242 1.78 -2.72 -13.34
C PHE A 242 1.16 -2.45 -14.71
N ASN A 243 -0.17 -2.40 -14.79
CA ASN A 243 -0.89 -2.11 -16.04
C ASN A 243 -1.82 -0.91 -15.86
N LEU A 244 -1.75 0.04 -16.78
CA LEU A 244 -2.57 1.25 -16.80
C LEU A 244 -3.67 1.13 -17.86
N VAL A 245 -4.89 1.54 -17.51
CA VAL A 245 -6.02 1.75 -18.41
C VAL A 245 -6.31 3.26 -18.41
N PRO A 246 -5.72 4.02 -19.36
CA PRO A 246 -5.97 5.45 -19.47
C PRO A 246 -7.31 5.70 -20.17
N LEU A 247 -8.18 6.47 -19.53
CA LEU A 247 -9.55 6.75 -20.00
C LEU A 247 -9.86 8.26 -20.03
N ALA A 248 -8.86 9.14 -19.90
CA ALA A 248 -9.06 10.60 -19.91
C ALA A 248 -9.80 11.12 -21.15
N ASP A 249 -9.69 10.43 -22.29
CA ASP A 249 -10.37 10.75 -23.55
C ASP A 249 -11.63 9.91 -23.80
N ARG A 250 -12.15 9.20 -22.78
CA ARG A 250 -13.21 8.19 -22.92
C ARG A 250 -14.27 8.29 -21.82
N ASP A 251 -15.41 7.67 -22.08
CA ASP A 251 -16.39 7.41 -21.03
C ASP A 251 -15.84 6.38 -20.04
N ALA A 252 -15.65 6.79 -18.79
CA ALA A 252 -15.09 5.98 -17.71
C ALA A 252 -16.15 5.33 -16.80
N LEU A 253 -17.44 5.52 -17.10
CA LEU A 253 -18.53 4.99 -16.28
C LEU A 253 -18.51 3.45 -16.26
N LEU A 254 -18.41 2.88 -15.06
CA LEU A 254 -18.51 1.44 -14.82
C LEU A 254 -19.94 0.98 -14.55
N ALA A 255 -20.78 1.84 -13.98
CA ALA A 255 -22.18 1.52 -13.75
C ALA A 255 -23.06 2.75 -13.91
N VAL A 256 -24.27 2.56 -14.46
CA VAL A 256 -25.27 3.60 -14.65
C VAL A 256 -26.64 3.13 -14.14
N PRO A 257 -27.52 4.02 -13.67
CA PRO A 257 -28.86 3.64 -13.28
C PRO A 257 -29.70 3.30 -14.52
N GLY A 258 -30.26 2.09 -14.55
CA GLY A 258 -31.26 1.70 -15.53
C GLY A 258 -32.59 2.44 -15.34
N LYS A 259 -33.59 2.13 -16.18
CA LYS A 259 -34.90 2.81 -16.16
C LYS A 259 -35.59 2.78 -14.79
N ASN A 260 -35.36 1.71 -14.02
CA ASN A 260 -35.96 1.50 -12.70
C ASN A 260 -35.07 2.04 -11.56
N GLY A 261 -33.99 2.76 -11.88
CA GLY A 261 -33.06 3.35 -10.91
C GLY A 261 -32.07 2.38 -10.26
N THR A 262 -32.09 1.10 -10.64
CA THR A 262 -31.10 0.09 -10.25
C THR A 262 -29.82 0.28 -11.04
N MET A 263 -28.66 0.17 -10.38
CA MET A 263 -27.37 0.24 -11.06
C MET A 263 -27.16 -0.98 -11.96
N GLU A 264 -26.84 -0.73 -13.21
CA GLU A 264 -26.52 -1.73 -14.25
C GLU A 264 -25.06 -1.55 -14.68
N PRO A 265 -24.32 -2.65 -14.94
CA PRO A 265 -22.95 -2.56 -15.46
C PRO A 265 -22.93 -1.98 -16.87
N THR A 266 -21.91 -1.16 -17.15
CA THR A 266 -21.62 -0.71 -18.52
C THR A 266 -20.76 -1.73 -19.26
N LYS A 267 -20.58 -1.54 -20.58
CA LYS A 267 -19.59 -2.31 -21.36
C LYS A 267 -18.16 -2.15 -20.81
N LEU A 268 -17.84 -0.98 -20.26
CA LEU A 268 -16.53 -0.76 -19.65
C LEU A 268 -16.35 -1.63 -18.39
N PHE A 269 -17.40 -1.85 -17.59
CA PHE A 269 -17.32 -2.76 -16.45
C PHE A 269 -17.04 -4.20 -16.90
N GLU A 270 -17.74 -4.69 -17.93
CA GLU A 270 -17.47 -6.00 -18.51
C GLU A 270 -16.03 -6.12 -19.03
N HIS A 271 -15.52 -5.08 -19.71
CA HIS A 271 -14.13 -5.03 -20.15
C HIS A 271 -13.16 -4.98 -18.98
N THR A 272 -13.46 -4.22 -17.93
CA THR A 272 -12.65 -4.14 -16.72
C THR A 272 -12.57 -5.52 -16.05
N VAL A 273 -13.68 -6.25 -15.97
CA VAL A 273 -13.71 -7.63 -15.48
C VAL A 273 -12.82 -8.54 -16.33
N LYS A 274 -12.83 -8.43 -17.66
CA LYS A 274 -11.93 -9.19 -18.54
C LYS A 274 -10.46 -8.81 -18.32
N LEU A 275 -10.15 -7.55 -18.05
CA LEU A 275 -8.79 -7.12 -17.72
C LEU A 275 -8.35 -7.65 -16.35
N VAL A 276 -9.26 -7.67 -15.37
CA VAL A 276 -9.00 -8.30 -14.06
C VAL A 276 -8.79 -9.80 -14.21
N GLU A 277 -9.57 -10.49 -15.04
CA GLU A 277 -9.36 -11.91 -15.34
C GLU A 277 -8.01 -12.15 -16.03
N LYS A 278 -7.65 -11.30 -16.99
CA LYS A 278 -6.37 -11.40 -17.73
C LYS A 278 -5.15 -11.11 -16.85
N TYR A 279 -5.16 -10.02 -16.09
CA TYR A 279 -3.98 -9.55 -15.36
C TYR A 279 -3.92 -10.08 -13.92
N GLN A 280 -5.05 -10.53 -13.36
CA GLN A 280 -5.20 -11.00 -11.99
C GLN A 280 -4.52 -10.08 -10.95
N PRO A 281 -4.93 -8.80 -10.87
CA PRO A 281 -4.29 -7.84 -9.98
C PRO A 281 -4.46 -8.20 -8.50
N ASP A 282 -3.47 -7.93 -7.68
CA ASP A 282 -3.58 -7.87 -6.22
C ASP A 282 -4.25 -6.57 -5.78
N LEU A 283 -3.99 -5.48 -6.51
CA LEU A 283 -4.62 -4.17 -6.36
C LEU A 283 -5.26 -3.70 -7.66
N LEU A 284 -6.56 -3.39 -7.63
CA LEU A 284 -7.24 -2.61 -8.65
C LEU A 284 -7.50 -1.19 -8.12
N VAL A 285 -6.92 -0.18 -8.78
CA VAL A 285 -7.18 1.24 -8.47
C VAL A 285 -8.24 1.79 -9.42
N LEU A 286 -9.22 2.49 -8.88
CA LEU A 286 -10.26 3.21 -9.62
C LEU A 286 -10.19 4.71 -9.28
N ASP A 287 -9.85 5.52 -10.27
CA ASP A 287 -9.52 6.94 -10.10
C ASP A 287 -10.33 7.82 -11.07
N THR A 288 -11.45 8.44 -10.67
CA THR A 288 -12.07 8.45 -9.33
C THR A 288 -13.50 7.93 -9.34
N ALA A 289 -14.10 7.78 -8.15
CA ALA A 289 -15.51 7.47 -7.97
C ALA A 289 -16.45 8.41 -8.74
N ALA A 290 -16.10 9.70 -8.88
CA ALA A 290 -16.92 10.66 -9.60
C ALA A 290 -17.03 10.33 -11.10
N ASP A 291 -15.99 9.70 -11.66
CA ASP A 291 -15.90 9.37 -13.08
C ASP A 291 -16.38 7.95 -13.38
N VAL A 292 -16.22 7.02 -12.43
CA VAL A 292 -16.60 5.61 -12.64
C VAL A 292 -18.03 5.28 -12.20
N PHE A 293 -18.71 6.16 -11.46
CA PHE A 293 -20.07 5.95 -10.96
C PHE A 293 -21.06 6.93 -11.60
N GLY A 294 -21.99 6.41 -12.40
CA GLY A 294 -22.99 7.22 -13.11
C GLY A 294 -24.31 7.40 -12.36
N GLY A 295 -24.36 7.03 -11.08
CA GLY A 295 -25.54 7.18 -10.24
C GLY A 295 -25.57 8.50 -9.45
N ASP A 296 -26.63 8.68 -8.69
CA ASP A 296 -26.77 9.79 -7.75
C ASP A 296 -26.06 9.45 -6.43
N GLU A 297 -24.99 10.18 -6.10
CA GLU A 297 -24.16 9.97 -4.91
C GLU A 297 -24.94 10.10 -3.58
N ILE A 298 -26.11 10.73 -3.61
CA ILE A 298 -27.01 10.90 -2.47
C ILE A 298 -27.92 9.67 -2.32
N LYS A 299 -28.27 8.99 -3.41
CA LYS A 299 -29.12 7.79 -3.38
C LYS A 299 -28.35 6.60 -2.86
N ARG A 300 -28.52 6.35 -1.56
CA ARG A 300 -27.88 5.25 -0.82
C ARG A 300 -28.00 3.88 -1.48
N VAL A 301 -29.12 3.59 -2.15
CA VAL A 301 -29.34 2.31 -2.85
C VAL A 301 -28.38 2.16 -4.02
N GLN A 302 -28.21 3.21 -4.83
CA GLN A 302 -27.31 3.18 -6.00
C GLN A 302 -25.86 3.04 -5.58
N VAL A 303 -25.43 3.81 -4.58
CA VAL A 303 -24.08 3.70 -3.99
C VAL A 303 -23.82 2.28 -3.47
N ARG A 304 -24.77 1.69 -2.73
CA ARG A 304 -24.64 0.31 -2.21
C ARG A 304 -24.55 -0.73 -3.33
N GLN A 305 -25.35 -0.60 -4.38
CA GLN A 305 -25.32 -1.51 -5.53
C GLN A 305 -23.97 -1.42 -6.25
N PHE A 306 -23.48 -0.20 -6.51
CA PHE A 306 -22.18 0.01 -7.16
C PHE A 306 -21.02 -0.58 -6.35
N ILE A 307 -20.93 -0.28 -5.04
CA ILE A 307 -19.91 -0.88 -4.17
C ILE A 307 -20.09 -2.41 -4.09
N GLY A 308 -21.32 -2.91 -4.18
CA GLY A 308 -21.62 -4.34 -4.27
C GLY A 308 -21.00 -4.99 -5.51
N MET A 309 -21.13 -4.36 -6.68
CA MET A 309 -20.52 -4.80 -7.94
C MET A 309 -19.00 -4.77 -7.88
N LEU A 310 -18.39 -3.75 -7.26
CA LEU A 310 -16.93 -3.72 -7.07
C LEU A 310 -16.48 -4.83 -6.11
N ARG A 311 -17.22 -5.05 -5.03
CA ARG A 311 -16.91 -6.09 -4.05
C ARG A 311 -17.03 -7.51 -4.64
N SER A 312 -17.92 -7.75 -5.60
CA SER A 312 -17.98 -9.05 -6.28
C SER A 312 -16.69 -9.32 -7.04
N ILE A 313 -16.08 -8.29 -7.66
CA ILE A 313 -14.74 -8.40 -8.27
C ILE A 313 -13.69 -8.78 -7.21
N CYS A 314 -13.64 -8.07 -6.08
CA CYS A 314 -12.68 -8.38 -5.01
C CYS A 314 -12.78 -9.83 -4.52
N LEU A 315 -14.01 -10.34 -4.36
CA LEU A 315 -14.25 -11.69 -3.86
C LEU A 315 -13.93 -12.76 -4.91
N GLN A 316 -14.23 -12.48 -6.18
CA GLN A 316 -14.04 -13.43 -7.27
C GLN A 316 -12.58 -13.52 -7.73
N TRP A 317 -11.80 -12.44 -7.67
CA TRP A 317 -10.39 -12.45 -8.12
C TRP A 317 -9.37 -12.27 -7.00
N ASN A 318 -9.80 -12.41 -5.73
CA ASN A 318 -8.98 -12.29 -4.54
C ASN A 318 -8.22 -10.94 -4.40
N CYS A 319 -8.68 -9.88 -5.06
CA CYS A 319 -7.99 -8.60 -5.11
C CYS A 319 -8.53 -7.57 -4.10
N ALA A 320 -7.72 -6.56 -3.78
CA ALA A 320 -8.18 -5.34 -3.14
C ALA A 320 -8.59 -4.31 -4.21
N ILE A 321 -9.67 -3.57 -3.97
CA ILE A 321 -9.98 -2.36 -4.75
C ILE A 321 -9.69 -1.13 -3.90
N LEU A 322 -8.93 -0.18 -4.46
CA LEU A 322 -8.76 1.15 -3.92
C LEU A 322 -9.53 2.14 -4.79
N LEU A 323 -10.67 2.63 -4.28
CA LEU A 323 -11.52 3.61 -4.95
C LEU A 323 -11.16 5.01 -4.45
N LEU A 324 -10.71 5.89 -5.34
CA LEU A 324 -10.42 7.28 -5.01
C LEU A 324 -11.71 8.10 -5.04
N ALA A 325 -11.87 9.06 -4.12
CA ALA A 325 -13.06 9.89 -4.09
C ALA A 325 -12.81 11.30 -3.56
N HIS A 326 -13.54 12.26 -4.08
CA HIS A 326 -13.60 13.60 -3.51
C HIS A 326 -14.61 13.64 -2.35
N PRO A 327 -14.27 14.27 -1.22
CA PRO A 327 -15.23 14.50 -0.13
C PRO A 327 -16.28 15.53 -0.54
N SER A 328 -17.44 15.51 0.12
CA SER A 328 -18.43 16.59 -0.01
C SER A 328 -17.94 17.85 0.71
N VAL A 329 -18.54 19.00 0.38
CA VAL A 329 -18.22 20.27 1.06
C VAL A 329 -18.36 20.15 2.59
N ALA A 330 -19.42 19.50 3.07
CA ALA A 330 -19.61 19.23 4.49
C ALA A 330 -18.55 18.26 5.05
N GLY A 331 -18.14 17.26 4.26
CA GLY A 331 -17.05 16.35 4.60
C GLY A 331 -15.70 17.04 4.76
N MET A 332 -15.43 18.04 3.93
CA MET A 332 -14.23 18.89 4.00
C MET A 332 -14.27 19.80 5.23
N GLN A 333 -15.36 20.55 5.42
CA GLN A 333 -15.50 21.48 6.56
C GLN A 333 -15.41 20.78 7.92
N SER A 334 -15.90 19.55 8.01
CA SER A 334 -15.86 18.76 9.25
C SER A 334 -14.55 17.99 9.47
N GLY A 335 -13.63 17.96 8.50
CA GLY A 335 -12.43 17.12 8.55
C GLY A 335 -12.72 15.61 8.60
N THR A 336 -13.96 15.21 8.30
CA THR A 336 -14.36 13.80 8.28
C THR A 336 -14.03 13.13 6.96
N GLY A 337 -13.86 13.90 5.88
CA GLY A 337 -13.59 13.39 4.54
C GLY A 337 -14.74 12.57 3.95
N SER A 338 -15.97 12.78 4.43
CA SER A 338 -17.13 12.02 3.97
C SER A 338 -17.55 12.51 2.58
N SER A 339 -17.96 11.61 1.70
CA SER A 339 -18.48 11.94 0.35
C SER A 339 -19.95 11.54 0.21
N GLY A 340 -20.70 12.30 -0.58
CA GLY A 340 -22.12 12.07 -0.89
C GLY A 340 -22.97 11.67 0.32
N SER A 341 -23.66 10.53 0.21
CA SER A 341 -24.42 9.92 1.31
C SER A 341 -23.57 9.07 2.25
N THR A 342 -24.10 8.80 3.46
CA THR A 342 -23.49 7.86 4.43
C THR A 342 -23.30 6.44 3.88
N ALA A 343 -23.92 6.09 2.74
CA ALA A 343 -23.76 4.79 2.11
C ALA A 343 -22.32 4.54 1.62
N TRP A 344 -21.59 5.56 1.18
CA TRP A 344 -20.19 5.40 0.76
C TRP A 344 -19.32 4.85 1.89
N ASN A 345 -19.38 5.50 3.06
CA ASN A 345 -18.68 5.04 4.25
C ASN A 345 -19.19 3.68 4.74
N ASN A 346 -20.50 3.44 4.70
CA ASN A 346 -21.09 2.23 5.27
C ASN A 346 -20.87 0.98 4.41
N SER A 347 -20.68 1.13 3.10
CA SER A 347 -20.54 0.01 2.17
C SER A 347 -19.11 -0.53 2.06
N VAL A 348 -18.10 0.28 2.41
CA VAL A 348 -16.68 -0.12 2.44
C VAL A 348 -16.26 -0.64 3.83
N ARG A 349 -15.19 -1.46 3.87
CA ARG A 349 -14.63 -2.01 5.13
C ARG A 349 -13.48 -1.17 5.69
N SER A 350 -12.83 -0.38 4.84
CA SER A 350 -11.82 0.59 5.23
C SER A 350 -12.06 1.92 4.53
N ARG A 351 -11.81 3.02 5.25
CA ARG A 351 -11.86 4.38 4.71
C ARG A 351 -10.63 5.15 5.18
N LEU A 352 -9.85 5.59 4.21
CA LEU A 352 -8.67 6.42 4.37
C LEU A 352 -9.01 7.86 3.97
N TYR A 353 -8.39 8.82 4.65
CA TYR A 353 -8.54 10.23 4.35
C TYR A 353 -7.16 10.89 4.26
N LEU A 354 -6.86 11.43 3.08
CA LEU A 354 -5.68 12.22 2.81
C LEU A 354 -6.02 13.70 3.02
N ASP A 355 -5.35 14.33 3.98
CA ASP A 355 -5.47 15.75 4.28
C ASP A 355 -4.11 16.40 4.57
N LEU A 356 -4.14 17.71 4.81
CA LEU A 356 -3.00 18.44 5.33
C LEU A 356 -3.00 18.33 6.87
N PRO A 357 -1.83 18.20 7.51
CA PRO A 357 -1.74 18.35 8.96
C PRO A 357 -2.31 19.71 9.41
N SER A 358 -2.89 19.77 10.61
CA SER A 358 -3.45 21.01 11.16
C SER A 358 -2.39 21.78 11.95
N GLY A 359 -2.28 23.09 11.73
CA GLY A 359 -1.37 23.98 12.48
C GLY A 359 -0.97 25.22 11.69
N ASP A 360 -0.49 26.25 12.38
CA ASP A 360 -0.15 27.55 11.78
C ASP A 360 1.18 27.54 10.99
N ASP A 361 2.00 26.49 11.17
CA ASP A 361 3.35 26.33 10.57
C ASP A 361 3.52 24.93 9.94
N VAL A 362 2.54 24.49 9.17
CA VAL A 362 2.56 23.18 8.50
C VAL A 362 3.21 23.34 7.14
N ASP A 363 4.30 22.62 6.93
CA ASP A 363 4.99 22.46 5.66
C ASP A 363 3.97 22.09 4.54
N PRO A 364 3.88 22.88 3.45
CA PRO A 364 2.84 22.72 2.42
C PRO A 364 2.96 21.40 1.66
N ASP A 365 4.13 20.76 1.70
CA ASP A 365 4.36 19.46 1.09
C ASP A 365 3.98 18.30 2.03
N MET A 366 3.69 18.56 3.30
CA MET A 366 3.25 17.51 4.21
C MET A 366 1.85 17.03 3.88
N ARG A 367 1.65 15.74 4.02
CA ARG A 367 0.37 15.07 3.94
C ARG A 367 0.19 14.21 5.19
N ARG A 368 -1.07 14.07 5.58
CA ARG A 368 -1.50 13.12 6.59
C ARG A 368 -2.49 12.16 5.97
N LEU A 369 -2.23 10.86 6.10
CA LEU A 369 -3.17 9.81 5.78
C LEU A 369 -3.76 9.28 7.09
N GLY A 370 -5.02 9.62 7.35
CA GLY A 370 -5.75 9.17 8.52
C GLY A 370 -6.72 8.03 8.20
N GLN A 371 -6.77 7.02 9.05
CA GLN A 371 -7.77 5.95 8.95
C GLN A 371 -9.08 6.37 9.63
N LYS A 372 -10.09 6.75 8.83
CA LYS A 372 -11.40 7.17 9.33
C LYS A 372 -12.37 6.01 9.57
N LYS A 373 -12.08 4.83 9.01
CA LYS A 373 -12.83 3.59 9.27
C LYS A 373 -11.91 2.40 9.12
N SER A 374 -11.96 1.49 10.10
CA SER A 374 -11.39 0.15 10.04
C SER A 374 -12.37 -0.82 10.67
N ASN A 375 -12.70 -1.89 9.94
CA ASN A 375 -13.52 -2.99 10.47
C ASN A 375 -12.68 -4.12 11.08
N TYR A 376 -11.40 -4.21 10.75
CA TYR A 376 -10.60 -5.40 11.00
C TYR A 376 -9.24 -5.13 11.65
N GLY A 377 -8.79 -3.87 11.69
CA GLY A 377 -7.52 -3.46 12.26
C GLY A 377 -7.71 -2.43 13.38
N PRO A 378 -6.61 -1.97 14.01
CA PRO A 378 -6.63 -0.89 14.98
C PRO A 378 -7.26 0.37 14.38
N ARG A 379 -7.85 1.22 15.23
CA ARG A 379 -8.46 2.49 14.82
C ARG A 379 -7.46 3.63 14.95
N ASP A 380 -7.73 4.71 14.24
CA ASP A 380 -7.04 6.01 14.37
C ASP A 380 -5.55 6.00 14.00
N LYS A 381 -5.12 5.04 13.15
CA LYS A 381 -3.78 5.07 12.54
C LYS A 381 -3.63 6.34 11.69
N GLN A 382 -2.56 7.08 11.93
CA GLN A 382 -2.18 8.28 11.18
C GLN A 382 -0.77 8.10 10.65
N LEU A 383 -0.58 8.38 9.38
CA LEU A 383 0.72 8.38 8.72
C LEU A 383 1.00 9.77 8.18
N PHE A 384 2.22 10.24 8.38
CA PHE A 384 2.70 11.52 7.90
C PHE A 384 3.81 11.27 6.89
N PHE A 385 3.73 11.94 5.76
CA PHE A 385 4.72 11.88 4.70
C PHE A 385 4.77 13.22 3.99
N ARG A 386 5.86 13.48 3.27
CA ARG A 386 6.09 14.74 2.58
C ARG A 386 6.16 14.49 1.08
N TRP A 387 5.60 15.37 0.27
CA TRP A 387 5.87 15.41 -1.15
C TRP A 387 7.30 15.91 -1.42
N ALA A 388 8.07 15.20 -2.24
CA ALA A 388 9.39 15.62 -2.68
C ALA A 388 9.70 15.03 -4.06
N ASP A 389 10.11 15.89 -5.00
CA ASP A 389 10.60 15.51 -6.33
C ASP A 389 9.70 14.52 -7.10
N GLY A 390 8.39 14.74 -7.02
CA GLY A 390 7.38 13.96 -7.74
C GLY A 390 6.90 12.68 -7.03
N ALA A 391 7.37 12.39 -5.82
CA ALA A 391 6.94 11.25 -5.01
C ALA A 391 6.63 11.65 -3.56
N PHE A 392 5.99 10.76 -2.80
CA PHE A 392 5.87 10.90 -1.34
C PHE A 392 7.00 10.19 -0.63
N VAL A 393 7.64 10.89 0.32
CA VAL A 393 8.76 10.37 1.11
C VAL A 393 8.35 10.24 2.58
N GLU A 394 8.88 9.22 3.23
CA GLU A 394 8.66 9.01 4.66
C GLU A 394 9.25 10.17 5.46
N VAL A 395 8.52 10.61 6.48
CA VAL A 395 8.97 11.66 7.39
C VAL A 395 9.21 11.02 8.75
N ASP A 396 10.45 11.12 9.22
CA ASP A 396 10.77 10.77 10.60
C ASP A 396 10.13 11.80 11.53
N THR A 397 8.97 11.46 12.10
CA THR A 397 8.24 12.33 13.04
C THR A 397 8.97 12.53 14.37
N THR A 398 10.06 11.80 14.63
CA THR A 398 10.91 11.96 15.82
C THR A 398 12.02 12.99 15.64
N ARG A 399 12.35 13.35 14.38
CA ARG A 399 13.36 14.38 14.07
C ARG A 399 12.67 15.68 13.69
N PRO A 400 13.03 16.83 14.30
CA PRO A 400 12.48 18.11 13.89
C PRO A 400 12.83 18.37 12.41
N ASN A 401 11.79 18.68 11.62
CA ASN A 401 11.88 18.99 10.19
C ASN A 401 12.94 20.11 9.95
N PRO A 402 13.87 19.96 8.98
CA PRO A 402 14.84 21.01 8.62
C PRO A 402 14.19 22.36 8.31
N ALA A 403 13.00 22.38 7.69
CA ALA A 403 12.23 23.59 7.41
C ALA A 403 11.69 24.23 8.70
N SER A 404 11.18 23.41 9.63
CA SER A 404 10.82 23.88 10.98
C SER A 404 12.05 24.40 11.74
N GLY A 405 13.23 23.81 11.54
CA GLY A 405 14.50 24.29 12.09
C GLY A 405 14.87 25.69 11.58
N LEU A 406 14.74 25.93 10.27
CA LEU A 406 14.97 27.25 9.65
C LEU A 406 13.97 28.29 10.15
N MET A 407 12.68 27.96 10.22
CA MET A 407 11.64 28.86 10.73
C MET A 407 11.82 29.13 12.23
N ASN A 408 12.21 28.13 13.02
CA ASN A 408 12.51 28.29 14.44
C ASN A 408 13.70 29.22 14.66
N ARG A 409 14.79 29.05 13.89
CA ARG A 409 15.95 29.96 13.93
C ARG A 409 15.57 31.38 13.53
N LYS A 410 14.80 31.54 12.46
CA LYS A 410 14.31 32.86 12.03
C LYS A 410 13.47 33.53 13.13
N ALA A 411 12.57 32.79 13.75
CA ALA A 411 11.76 33.31 14.85
C ALA A 411 12.61 33.72 16.06
N GLU A 412 13.67 32.96 16.37
CA GLU A 412 14.63 33.27 17.44
C GLU A 412 15.46 34.53 17.12
N GLU A 413 15.98 34.66 15.89
CA GLU A 413 16.74 35.82 15.42
C GLU A 413 15.92 37.11 15.47
N VAL A 414 14.69 37.06 14.95
CA VAL A 414 13.76 38.20 15.00
C VAL A 414 13.36 38.52 16.44
N PHE A 415 13.13 37.51 17.28
CA PHE A 415 12.80 37.72 18.69
C PHE A 415 13.92 38.47 19.43
N VAL A 416 15.18 38.03 19.29
CA VAL A 416 16.34 38.69 19.93
C VAL A 416 16.51 40.11 19.42
N THR A 417 16.37 40.32 18.11
CA THR A 417 16.47 41.64 17.47
C THR A 417 15.41 42.61 18.01
N LEU A 418 14.15 42.18 18.03
CA LEU A 418 13.04 42.97 18.56
C LEU A 418 13.18 43.21 20.07
N LEU A 419 13.61 42.20 20.84
CA LEU A 419 13.80 42.33 22.29
C LEU A 419 14.86 43.39 22.61
N SER A 420 16.01 43.35 21.93
CA SER A 420 17.08 44.33 22.08
C SER A 420 16.58 45.75 21.72
N LYS A 421 15.95 45.90 20.55
CA LYS A 421 15.39 47.18 20.09
C LYS A 421 14.40 47.77 21.11
N LEU A 422 13.42 46.99 21.55
CA LEU A 422 12.35 47.44 22.44
C LEU A 422 12.88 47.75 23.85
N ASN A 423 13.83 46.98 24.36
CA ASN A 423 14.50 47.27 25.63
C ASN A 423 15.30 48.58 25.57
N ARG A 424 16.04 48.85 24.46
CA ARG A 424 16.77 50.11 24.28
C ARG A 424 15.85 51.33 24.18
N GLN A 425 14.60 51.14 23.74
CA GLN A 425 13.56 52.17 23.77
C GLN A 425 12.91 52.34 25.15
N GLY A 426 13.36 51.60 26.17
CA GLY A 426 12.80 51.64 27.53
C GLY A 426 11.50 50.84 27.69
N GLN A 427 11.07 50.07 26.69
CA GLN A 427 9.89 49.22 26.81
C GLN A 427 10.20 47.96 27.62
N ARG A 428 9.32 47.62 28.58
CA ARG A 428 9.50 46.47 29.47
C ARG A 428 8.62 45.32 29.02
N LEU A 429 9.22 44.34 28.37
CA LEU A 429 8.51 43.17 27.87
C LEU A 429 8.45 42.07 28.93
N SER A 430 7.23 41.59 29.22
CA SER A 430 6.97 40.55 30.20
C SER A 430 7.17 39.16 29.59
N PRO A 431 7.76 38.21 30.34
CA PRO A 431 7.84 36.80 29.93
C PRO A 431 6.51 36.06 30.05
N SER A 432 5.50 36.64 30.71
CA SER A 432 4.23 35.98 31.02
C SER A 432 3.03 36.71 30.41
N PRO A 433 1.92 36.00 30.10
CA PRO A 433 0.72 36.60 29.51
C PRO A 433 0.21 37.81 30.29
N SER A 434 0.24 38.97 29.65
CA SER A 434 -0.07 40.29 30.22
C SER A 434 -0.16 41.32 29.08
N GLN A 435 -0.52 42.56 29.40
CA GLN A 435 -0.56 43.63 28.39
C GLN A 435 0.81 43.91 27.75
N SER A 436 1.91 43.67 28.48
CA SER A 436 3.28 43.82 28.00
C SER A 436 3.93 42.49 27.59
N TYR A 437 3.14 41.44 27.34
CA TYR A 437 3.65 40.12 26.99
C TYR A 437 4.48 40.16 25.70
N ALA A 438 5.74 39.73 25.76
CA ALA A 438 6.69 39.91 24.67
C ALA A 438 6.19 39.36 23.32
N PRO A 439 5.70 38.12 23.21
CA PRO A 439 5.21 37.57 21.94
C PRO A 439 4.03 38.33 21.36
N ARG A 440 3.17 38.92 22.20
CA ARG A 440 2.03 39.74 21.77
C ARG A 440 2.51 41.08 21.22
N ILE A 441 3.43 41.75 21.92
CA ILE A 441 3.95 43.06 21.49
C ILE A 441 4.81 42.93 20.24
N MET A 442 5.59 41.86 20.12
CA MET A 442 6.45 41.57 18.97
C MET A 442 5.64 41.31 17.70
N GLU A 443 4.55 40.55 17.77
CA GLU A 443 3.65 40.33 16.63
C GLU A 443 3.08 41.64 16.04
N MET A 444 2.94 42.68 16.87
CA MET A 444 2.45 44.00 16.44
C MET A 444 3.54 44.90 15.84
N GLN A 445 4.82 44.48 15.84
CA GLN A 445 5.90 45.26 15.27
C GLN A 445 5.93 45.11 13.73
N PRO A 446 6.23 46.20 12.99
CA PRO A 446 6.44 46.11 11.54
C PRO A 446 7.54 45.11 11.15
N GLU A 447 8.57 44.97 11.98
CA GLU A 447 9.69 44.05 11.77
C GLU A 447 9.43 42.62 12.28
N ALA A 448 8.17 42.26 12.58
CA ALA A 448 7.80 40.90 12.96
C ALA A 448 7.94 39.89 11.81
N GLU A 449 8.13 40.36 10.57
CA GLU A 449 8.30 39.52 9.38
C GLU A 449 7.20 38.45 9.20
N GLY A 450 5.97 38.78 9.62
CA GLY A 450 4.81 37.88 9.55
C GLY A 450 4.74 36.82 10.66
N ILE A 451 5.72 36.74 11.55
CA ILE A 451 5.76 35.78 12.67
C ILE A 451 4.65 36.09 13.66
N LYS A 452 3.86 35.06 13.99
CA LYS A 452 2.69 35.16 14.87
C LYS A 452 3.07 34.99 16.34
N LYS A 453 2.20 35.46 17.25
CA LYS A 453 2.37 35.34 18.71
C LYS A 453 2.73 33.93 19.17
N LYS A 454 2.13 32.89 18.55
CA LYS A 454 2.37 31.48 18.92
C LYS A 454 3.82 31.06 18.63
N ALA A 455 4.33 31.40 17.45
CA ALA A 455 5.72 31.15 17.06
C ALA A 455 6.70 31.94 17.93
N PHE A 456 6.42 33.22 18.24
CA PHE A 456 7.22 33.99 19.18
C PHE A 456 7.19 33.43 20.62
N ALA A 457 6.08 32.87 21.07
CA ALA A 457 6.01 32.23 22.39
C ALA A 457 6.86 30.97 22.46
N ALA A 458 6.88 30.17 21.39
CA ALA A 458 7.75 29.00 21.29
C ALA A 458 9.23 29.41 21.22
N ALA A 459 9.56 30.46 20.45
CA ALA A 459 10.91 31.02 20.38
C ALA A 459 11.37 31.58 21.74
N GLN A 460 10.50 32.29 22.48
CA GLN A 460 10.79 32.78 23.83
C GLN A 460 11.24 31.65 24.76
N GLN A 461 10.53 30.52 24.74
CA GLN A 461 10.86 29.39 25.60
C GLN A 461 12.24 28.80 25.24
N ARG A 462 12.50 28.57 23.95
CA ARG A 462 13.81 28.05 23.49
C ARG A 462 14.97 29.00 23.80
N LEU A 463 14.76 30.32 23.68
CA LEU A 463 15.76 31.34 24.00
C LEU A 463 16.03 31.45 25.50
N LEU A 464 15.02 31.21 26.34
CA LEU A 464 15.20 31.09 27.79
C LEU A 464 15.96 29.82 28.15
N ASP A 465 15.60 28.69 27.55
CA ASP A 465 16.22 27.38 27.80
C ASP A 465 17.70 27.37 27.38
N SER A 466 18.05 28.07 26.29
CA SER A 466 19.42 28.26 25.81
C SER A 466 20.19 29.38 26.52
N GLY A 467 19.53 30.21 27.34
CA GLY A 467 20.15 31.32 28.07
C GLY A 467 20.52 32.55 27.21
N ILE A 468 20.12 32.60 25.94
CA ILE A 468 20.34 33.77 25.05
C ILE A 468 19.56 34.99 25.56
N ILE A 469 18.38 34.75 26.13
CA ILE A 469 17.61 35.75 26.86
C ILE A 469 17.43 35.29 28.30
N LYS A 470 17.22 36.23 29.22
CA LYS A 470 16.94 35.92 30.62
C LYS A 470 15.86 36.83 31.19
N ILE A 471 15.26 36.36 32.29
CA ILE A 471 14.30 37.12 33.08
C ILE A 471 15.06 37.83 34.18
N ILE A 472 14.91 39.14 34.28
CA ILE A 472 15.42 39.94 35.41
C ILE A 472 14.27 40.54 36.21
N GLU A 473 14.54 40.81 37.47
CA GLU A 473 13.65 41.55 38.35
C GLU A 473 14.17 42.96 38.58
N GLU A 474 13.33 43.95 38.31
CA GLU A 474 13.63 45.36 38.54
C GLU A 474 12.51 46.03 39.34
N GLY A 475 12.83 47.14 39.99
CA GLY A 475 11.89 47.95 40.77
C GLY A 475 12.19 48.00 42.28
N PRO A 476 11.53 48.93 43.01
CA PRO A 476 11.69 49.05 44.45
C PRO A 476 11.22 47.78 45.16
N ALA A 477 11.73 47.52 46.38
CA ALA A 477 11.38 46.33 47.16
C ALA A 477 9.86 46.15 47.38
N SER A 478 9.11 47.25 47.37
CA SER A 478 7.64 47.26 47.46
C SER A 478 6.91 46.86 46.18
N ARG A 479 7.58 46.85 45.01
CA ARG A 479 6.98 46.49 43.72
C ARG A 479 8.05 46.07 42.69
N ARG A 480 8.32 44.76 42.67
CA ARG A 480 9.18 44.14 41.66
C ARG A 480 8.41 43.73 40.42
N TYR A 481 9.01 43.93 39.26
CA TYR A 481 8.49 43.51 37.97
C TYR A 481 9.52 42.66 37.24
N LYS A 482 9.03 41.60 36.59
CA LYS A 482 9.84 40.71 35.75
C LYS A 482 9.83 41.25 34.33
N ARG A 483 11.01 41.34 33.70
CA ARG A 483 11.12 41.63 32.27
C ARG A 483 12.17 40.75 31.60
N LEU A 484 12.03 40.60 30.29
CA LEU A 484 13.00 39.91 29.45
C LEU A 484 14.12 40.86 29.00
N ILE A 485 15.35 40.35 29.02
CA ILE A 485 16.52 41.00 28.40
C ILE A 485 17.30 40.01 27.56
N VAL A 486 18.02 40.52 26.56
CA VAL A 486 19.07 39.76 25.89
C VAL A 486 20.23 39.63 26.87
N THR A 487 20.68 38.42 27.16
CA THR A 487 21.68 38.16 28.22
C THR A 487 22.98 38.93 27.99
N ALA A 488 23.40 39.08 26.73
CA ALA A 488 24.59 39.86 26.36
C ALA A 488 24.47 41.38 26.59
N GLU A 489 23.26 41.89 26.82
CA GLU A 489 22.96 43.30 27.10
C GLU A 489 22.71 43.57 28.58
N ASP A 490 22.97 42.58 29.45
CA ASP A 490 22.93 42.80 30.89
C ASP A 490 24.21 43.46 31.40
N PHE A 491 24.16 44.78 31.61
CA PHE A 491 25.27 45.54 32.16
C PHE A 491 25.23 45.66 33.69
N SER A 492 24.24 45.06 34.36
CA SER A 492 24.05 45.21 35.82
C SER A 492 25.12 44.50 36.65
N GLU A 493 25.84 43.52 36.09
CA GLU A 493 26.90 42.78 36.80
C GLU A 493 28.34 43.31 36.56
N ARG A 494 28.57 44.24 35.61
CA ARG A 494 29.94 44.72 35.29
C ARG A 494 30.44 45.91 36.13
N GLY A 495 29.72 46.28 37.20
CA GLY A 495 30.03 47.44 38.05
C GLY A 495 30.50 47.12 39.47
N ALA A 496 30.78 45.85 39.80
CA ALA A 496 31.26 45.44 41.12
C ALA A 496 32.50 44.54 40.98
N ALA A 497 33.61 45.14 40.58
CA ALA A 497 34.96 44.60 40.76
C ALA A 497 35.88 45.73 41.21
#